data_AF-A0A5N6N1M9-F1
#
_entry.id   AF-A0A5N6N1M9-F1
#
_cell.length_a   1.000
_cell.length_b   1.000
_cell.length_c   1.000
_cell.angle_alpha   90.00
_cell.angle_beta   90.00
_cell.angle_gamma   90.00
#
_symmetry.space_group_name_H-M   'P 1'
#
loop_
_entity.id
_entity.type
_entity.pdbx_description
1 polymer ?
#
loop_
_entity_poly.entity_id
_entity_poly.type
_entity_poly.pdbx_seq_one_letter_code
_entity_poly.pdbx_strand_id
1 'polypeptide(L)'
;MTSAFTHVTDLGINPFTTEFAERFTSLPEYSGDNITESSKSLLKDLFCTILRVNIKIEGYALSFAVAGPSSIHELQVDDYVKRNTMKGIGHLRRIAVWASSNGCIQPFVEIYIRERKIIIQTRILQFNIKEWSAYDVKRFEWGVLESLIESWIKSVKTSFEYFFASEKQLCEEIFRGIVPDIEDICYEVIVQDYRTQVFNMIYILSFSNPPPDKIFLILDLYQTLDLFLNKTGFIAKPIDPSEATVHNQLLAVLADKISSNLSIFEKVLLYHESSVIYVGPVDPLPRYVMHYLCQLCEHKSTLRKLSLPKLPYIDEDDLILYSEELKGQSELSCHAIWIIMVIMSNIEGKAKLCENGSAGHFFAMKNIGYIVHEIAVHQELKEVIGYDYYAKLIQKLDHAKFNYLRLELEEIIKMRNYGAE
;
A
#
# COMPACT_ATOMS: atom_id res chain seq x y z
N MET A 1 1.06 -20.89 -3.20
CA MET A 1 -0.16 -20.62 -2.39
C MET A 1 -0.49 -21.70 -1.37
N THR A 2 -0.04 -22.96 -1.47
CA THR A 2 -0.39 -24.00 -0.46
C THR A 2 0.73 -24.30 0.56
N SER A 3 2.01 -24.11 0.22
CA SER A 3 3.13 -24.40 1.15
C SER A 3 3.48 -23.25 2.10
N ALA A 4 3.21 -22.00 1.71
CA ALA A 4 3.38 -20.84 2.60
C ALA A 4 2.27 -20.74 3.65
N PHE A 5 1.08 -21.28 3.34
CA PHE A 5 -0.11 -21.19 4.19
C PHE A 5 -0.16 -22.30 5.25
N THR A 6 0.43 -23.47 5.00
CA THR A 6 0.57 -24.53 6.01
C THR A 6 1.42 -24.06 7.20
N HIS A 7 2.44 -23.22 6.99
CA HIS A 7 3.28 -22.73 8.09
C HIS A 7 2.59 -21.74 9.05
N VAL A 8 1.57 -21.00 8.59
CA VAL A 8 0.82 -20.05 9.43
C VAL A 8 -0.24 -20.77 10.27
N THR A 9 -0.76 -21.91 9.79
CA THR A 9 -1.79 -22.71 10.48
C THR A 9 -1.25 -23.89 11.30
N ASP A 10 -0.08 -24.45 10.96
CA ASP A 10 0.48 -25.66 11.59
C ASP A 10 1.16 -25.40 12.95
N LEU A 11 1.24 -24.15 13.41
CA LEU A 11 1.91 -23.88 14.68
C LEU A 11 1.07 -24.22 15.91
N GLY A 12 -0.26 -24.30 15.86
CA GLY A 12 -1.11 -24.69 17.02
C GLY A 12 -0.84 -23.90 18.33
N ILE A 13 -0.02 -22.87 18.24
CA ILE A 13 0.57 -22.04 19.27
C ILE A 13 0.41 -20.65 18.68
N ASN A 14 -0.33 -19.80 19.37
CA ASN A 14 -0.36 -18.39 19.04
C ASN A 14 1.06 -17.83 19.26
N PRO A 15 1.81 -17.45 18.20
CA PRO A 15 3.19 -16.98 18.35
C PRO A 15 3.26 -15.61 19.04
N PHE A 16 2.11 -15.01 19.36
CA PHE A 16 1.99 -13.66 19.89
C PHE A 16 1.64 -13.58 21.38
N THR A 17 1.66 -14.68 22.14
CA THR A 17 1.11 -14.65 23.52
C THR A 17 1.92 -15.30 24.64
N THR A 18 2.98 -16.05 24.38
CA THR A 18 3.60 -16.86 25.47
C THR A 18 4.81 -16.19 26.14
N GLU A 19 5.73 -15.57 25.40
CA GLU A 19 7.01 -15.13 26.00
C GLU A 19 7.02 -13.67 26.49
N PHE A 20 6.15 -12.81 25.94
CA PHE A 20 6.02 -11.43 26.42
C PHE A 20 5.40 -11.38 27.82
N ALA A 21 4.37 -12.21 28.04
CA ALA A 21 3.78 -12.39 29.36
C ALA A 21 4.84 -12.84 30.37
N GLU A 22 5.78 -13.70 29.95
CA GLU A 22 6.91 -14.15 30.78
C GLU A 22 7.88 -13.00 31.14
N ARG A 23 8.23 -12.12 30.19
CA ARG A 23 9.02 -10.91 30.46
C ARG A 23 8.31 -9.93 31.39
N PHE A 24 7.01 -9.73 31.20
CA PHE A 24 6.18 -8.91 32.08
C PHE A 24 6.17 -9.47 33.51
N THR A 25 6.09 -10.79 33.66
CA THR A 25 6.16 -11.48 34.96
C THR A 25 7.58 -11.53 35.55
N SER A 26 8.61 -11.19 34.78
CA SER A 26 10.02 -11.20 35.21
C SER A 26 10.52 -9.86 35.76
N LEU A 27 9.66 -8.84 35.84
CA LEU A 27 9.99 -7.54 36.45
C LEU A 27 10.43 -7.79 37.92
N PRO A 28 11.61 -7.26 38.34
CA PRO A 28 12.15 -7.57 39.66
C PRO A 28 11.26 -7.02 40.78
N GLU A 29 10.76 -7.92 41.64
CA GLU A 29 10.12 -7.56 42.91
C GLU A 29 11.21 -7.11 43.90
N TYR A 30 11.20 -5.82 44.26
CA TYR A 30 12.06 -5.29 45.31
C TYR A 30 11.27 -5.22 46.62
N SER A 31 11.59 -6.09 47.58
CA SER A 31 10.95 -6.09 48.89
C SER A 31 11.40 -4.88 49.72
N GLY A 32 10.56 -3.85 49.80
CA GLY A 32 10.70 -2.73 50.74
C GLY A 32 9.62 -2.77 51.84
N ASP A 33 10.05 -2.69 53.10
CA ASP A 33 9.17 -2.69 54.27
C ASP A 33 8.35 -1.38 54.45
N ASN A 34 7.17 -1.54 55.06
CA ASN A 34 6.29 -0.52 55.69
C ASN A 34 5.60 0.54 54.81
N ILE A 35 4.81 0.10 53.82
CA ILE A 35 3.70 0.92 53.28
C ILE A 35 2.38 0.21 53.56
N THR A 36 1.39 0.94 54.09
CA THR A 36 0.04 0.40 54.29
C THR A 36 -0.61 0.08 52.95
N GLU A 37 -1.21 -1.10 52.83
CA GLU A 37 -1.93 -1.54 51.61
C GLU A 37 -2.98 -0.51 51.15
N SER A 38 -3.56 0.23 52.11
CA SER A 38 -4.47 1.36 51.87
C SER A 38 -3.83 2.49 51.06
N SER A 39 -2.57 2.85 51.32
CA SER A 39 -1.85 3.91 50.57
C SER A 39 -1.55 3.48 49.14
N LYS A 40 -1.21 2.19 48.94
CA LYS A 40 -1.00 1.61 47.60
C LYS A 40 -2.29 1.64 46.78
N SER A 41 -3.42 1.26 47.38
CA SER A 41 -4.73 1.30 46.73
C SER A 41 -5.10 2.72 46.28
N LEU A 42 -4.93 3.71 47.15
CA LEU A 42 -5.23 5.11 46.83
C LEU A 42 -4.39 5.64 45.65
N LEU A 43 -3.11 5.27 45.60
CA LEU A 43 -2.23 5.66 44.49
C LEU A 43 -2.59 4.97 43.18
N LYS A 44 -3.03 3.71 43.22
CA LYS A 44 -3.56 3.00 42.04
C LYS A 44 -4.81 3.68 41.50
N ASP A 45 -5.75 4.04 42.38
CA ASP A 45 -6.99 4.73 42.01
C ASP A 45 -6.70 6.12 41.43
N LEU A 46 -5.78 6.86 42.04
CA LEU A 46 -5.33 8.16 41.54
C LEU A 46 -4.66 8.02 40.17
N PHE A 47 -3.78 7.05 40.00
CA PHE A 47 -3.09 6.79 38.73
C PHE A 47 -4.09 6.47 37.62
N CYS A 48 -5.03 5.57 37.88
CA CYS A 48 -6.15 5.24 37.00
C CYS A 48 -7.00 6.48 36.67
N THR A 49 -7.32 7.29 37.67
CA THR A 49 -8.12 8.51 37.48
C THR A 49 -7.40 9.52 36.60
N ILE A 50 -6.10 9.75 36.79
CA ILE A 50 -5.32 10.65 35.94
C ILE A 50 -5.28 10.16 34.50
N LEU A 51 -5.10 8.85 34.29
CA LEU A 51 -5.15 8.24 32.96
C LEU A 51 -6.51 8.47 32.30
N ARG A 52 -7.63 8.37 33.03
CA ARG A 52 -8.97 8.59 32.50
C ARG A 52 -9.34 10.07 32.32
N VAL A 53 -8.89 10.95 33.20
CA VAL A 53 -9.24 12.39 33.20
C VAL A 53 -8.54 13.15 32.10
N ASN A 54 -7.30 12.78 31.75
CA ASN A 54 -6.67 13.27 30.52
C ASN A 54 -7.48 12.89 29.26
N ILE A 55 -8.59 12.14 29.39
CA ILE A 55 -9.34 11.49 28.31
C ILE A 55 -10.86 11.58 28.57
N LYS A 56 -11.35 12.68 29.14
CA LYS A 56 -12.81 12.90 29.20
C LYS A 56 -13.39 13.04 27.79
N ILE A 57 -14.11 12.04 27.31
CA ILE A 57 -14.88 12.09 26.06
C ILE A 57 -16.12 12.96 26.32
N GLU A 58 -15.98 14.29 26.25
CA GLU A 58 -17.13 15.18 26.31
C GLU A 58 -17.83 15.23 24.95
N GLY A 59 -18.98 14.54 24.84
CA GLY A 59 -20.15 15.07 24.13
C GLY A 59 -20.10 15.30 22.62
N TYR A 60 -19.22 14.66 21.84
CA TYR A 60 -19.14 14.93 20.39
C TYR A 60 -20.25 14.30 19.53
N ALA A 61 -21.21 13.57 20.12
CA ALA A 61 -22.33 12.94 19.42
C ALA A 61 -23.19 13.89 18.56
N LEU A 62 -23.17 15.20 18.83
CA LEU A 62 -24.03 16.18 18.15
C LEU A 62 -23.33 16.99 17.05
N SER A 63 -22.00 16.93 16.89
CA SER A 63 -21.28 17.67 15.83
C SER A 63 -20.99 16.83 14.57
N PHE A 64 -21.35 15.55 14.57
CA PHE A 64 -21.05 14.58 13.49
C PHE A 64 -21.82 14.81 12.17
N ALA A 65 -22.83 15.68 12.14
CA ALA A 65 -23.69 15.85 10.97
C ALA A 65 -23.19 16.89 9.93
N VAL A 66 -22.13 17.65 10.21
CA VAL A 66 -21.76 18.84 9.40
C VAL A 66 -20.36 18.71 8.75
N ALA A 67 -19.52 17.78 9.18
CA ALA A 67 -18.12 17.74 8.79
C ALA A 67 -17.81 16.55 7.87
N GLY A 68 -17.13 16.78 6.73
CA GLY A 68 -16.72 15.72 5.81
C GLY A 68 -15.66 14.77 6.43
N PRO A 69 -15.50 13.55 5.91
CA PRO A 69 -14.68 12.49 6.53
C PRO A 69 -13.24 12.91 6.81
N SER A 70 -12.60 13.71 5.95
CA SER A 70 -11.23 14.20 6.18
C SER A 70 -11.10 15.14 7.39
N SER A 71 -12.08 16.04 7.61
CA SER A 71 -12.03 16.97 8.75
C SER A 71 -12.34 16.29 10.09
N ILE A 72 -13.09 15.18 10.06
CA ILE A 72 -13.37 14.36 11.25
C ILE A 72 -12.09 13.67 11.74
N HIS A 73 -11.30 13.10 10.82
CA HIS A 73 -10.04 12.45 11.16
C HIS A 73 -9.03 13.43 11.77
N GLU A 74 -8.89 14.64 11.20
CA GLU A 74 -7.97 15.67 11.69
C GLU A 74 -8.35 16.18 13.09
N LEU A 75 -9.63 16.48 13.33
CA LEU A 75 -10.10 16.95 14.64
C LEU A 75 -9.91 15.90 15.76
N GLN A 76 -10.10 14.62 15.44
CA GLN A 76 -9.91 13.52 16.40
C GLN A 76 -8.43 13.30 16.75
N VAL A 77 -7.55 13.42 15.76
CA VAL A 77 -6.10 13.33 15.92
C VAL A 77 -5.58 14.47 16.82
N ASP A 78 -5.99 15.70 16.53
CA ASP A 78 -5.53 16.90 17.23
C ASP A 78 -5.92 16.88 18.72
N ASP A 79 -7.13 16.40 19.02
CA ASP A 79 -7.65 16.24 20.39
C ASP A 79 -6.85 15.19 21.18
N TYR A 80 -6.50 14.05 20.56
CA TYR A 80 -5.74 13.00 21.22
C TYR A 80 -4.31 13.44 21.55
N VAL A 81 -3.62 14.07 20.60
CA VAL A 81 -2.23 14.54 20.76
C VAL A 81 -2.14 15.65 21.81
N LYS A 82 -3.07 16.62 21.81
CA LYS A 82 -3.11 17.70 22.82
C LYS A 82 -3.40 17.22 24.24
N ARG A 83 -4.16 16.14 24.40
CA ARG A 83 -4.49 15.58 25.71
C ARG A 83 -3.36 14.75 26.31
N ASN A 84 -2.61 14.04 25.47
CA ASN A 84 -1.40 13.33 25.87
C ASN A 84 -0.20 14.26 26.15
N THR A 85 -0.38 15.58 26.23
CA THR A 85 0.66 16.57 26.55
C THR A 85 0.35 17.43 27.79
N MET A 86 -0.69 17.09 28.58
CA MET A 86 -1.12 17.87 29.75
C MET A 86 -0.40 17.57 31.08
N LYS A 87 -0.58 18.47 32.06
CA LYS A 87 -0.05 18.46 33.45
C LYS A 87 -0.13 17.12 34.20
N GLY A 88 -0.97 16.17 33.78
CA GLY A 88 -1.12 14.86 34.42
C GLY A 88 0.09 13.93 34.24
N ILE A 89 0.88 14.07 33.17
CA ILE A 89 2.00 13.15 32.87
C ILE A 89 3.08 13.22 33.95
N GLY A 90 3.39 14.43 34.42
CA GLY A 90 4.33 14.62 35.53
C GLY A 90 3.88 13.94 36.83
N HIS A 91 2.56 13.85 37.08
CA HIS A 91 2.03 13.11 38.22
C HIS A 91 2.10 11.59 38.00
N LEU A 92 1.76 11.10 36.80
CA LEU A 92 1.90 9.69 36.45
C LEU A 92 3.35 9.22 36.61
N ARG A 93 4.32 9.99 36.11
CA ARG A 93 5.76 9.70 36.28
C ARG A 93 6.16 9.66 37.74
N ARG A 94 5.75 10.64 38.56
CA ARG A 94 6.06 10.64 40.01
C ARG A 94 5.52 9.41 40.73
N ILE A 95 4.30 8.99 40.40
CA ILE A 95 3.68 7.78 40.95
C ILE A 95 4.46 6.53 40.49
N ALA A 96 4.85 6.46 39.22
CA ALA A 96 5.63 5.35 38.68
C ALA A 96 7.03 5.26 39.34
N VAL A 97 7.74 6.39 39.51
CA VAL A 97 9.03 6.44 40.21
C VAL A 97 8.88 6.00 41.67
N TRP A 98 7.83 6.47 42.34
CA TRP A 98 7.52 6.03 43.70
C TRP A 98 7.24 4.52 43.76
N ALA A 99 6.44 3.99 42.82
CA ALA A 99 6.09 2.58 42.79
C ALA A 99 7.31 1.69 42.54
N SER A 100 8.21 2.09 41.64
CA SER A 100 9.49 1.41 41.41
C SER A 100 10.40 1.44 42.63
N SER A 101 10.53 2.60 43.29
CA SER A 101 11.35 2.73 44.51
C SER A 101 10.85 1.85 45.67
N ASN A 102 9.58 1.45 45.63
CA ASN A 102 8.93 0.58 46.63
C ASN A 102 8.64 -0.83 46.08
N GLY A 103 9.25 -1.21 44.96
CA GLY A 103 9.14 -2.53 44.34
C GLY A 103 7.73 -3.00 44.01
N CYS A 104 6.80 -2.07 43.76
CA CYS A 104 5.40 -2.36 43.43
C CYS A 104 4.98 -1.74 42.09
N ILE A 105 5.91 -1.60 41.13
CA ILE A 105 5.68 -0.98 39.83
C ILE A 105 4.73 -1.78 38.93
N GLN A 106 4.77 -3.11 38.98
CA GLN A 106 4.02 -3.99 38.07
C GLN A 106 2.50 -3.70 38.05
N PRO A 107 1.78 -3.59 39.19
CA PRO A 107 0.37 -3.19 39.19
C PRO A 107 0.07 -1.85 38.51
N PHE A 108 0.99 -0.88 38.55
CA PHE A 108 0.78 0.42 37.88
C PHE A 108 0.97 0.30 36.37
N VAL A 109 1.90 -0.57 35.94
CA VAL A 109 2.08 -0.90 34.53
C VAL A 109 0.86 -1.63 33.99
N GLU A 110 0.30 -2.59 34.73
CA GLU A 110 -0.94 -3.29 34.34
C GLU A 110 -2.10 -2.32 34.19
N ILE A 111 -2.26 -1.38 35.15
CA ILE A 111 -3.28 -0.33 35.06
C ILE A 111 -3.04 0.55 33.84
N TYR A 112 -1.79 0.98 33.60
CA TYR A 112 -1.44 1.78 32.43
C TYR A 112 -1.87 1.08 31.13
N ILE A 113 -1.36 -0.14 30.90
CA ILE A 113 -1.63 -0.93 29.70
C ILE A 113 -3.14 -1.12 29.52
N ARG A 114 -3.85 -1.53 30.57
CA ARG A 114 -5.29 -1.79 30.51
C ARG A 114 -6.08 -0.55 30.11
N GLU A 115 -5.85 0.58 30.76
CA GLU A 115 -6.57 1.80 30.46
C GLU A 115 -6.23 2.26 29.03
N ARG A 116 -4.94 2.32 28.65
CA ARG A 116 -4.48 2.76 27.33
C ARG A 116 -5.01 1.88 26.19
N LYS A 117 -5.06 0.56 26.37
CA LYS A 117 -5.72 -0.35 25.41
C LYS A 117 -7.17 0.02 25.16
N ILE A 118 -7.96 0.24 26.22
CA ILE A 118 -9.39 0.61 26.09
C ILE A 118 -9.53 1.90 25.29
N ILE A 119 -8.67 2.89 25.55
CA ILE A 119 -8.69 4.19 24.89
C ILE A 119 -8.39 4.04 23.40
N ILE A 120 -7.30 3.37 23.06
CA ILE A 120 -6.88 3.18 21.66
C ILE A 120 -7.91 2.35 20.90
N GLN A 121 -8.41 1.26 21.48
CA GLN A 121 -9.48 0.46 20.87
C GLN A 121 -10.75 1.29 20.60
N THR A 122 -11.16 2.13 21.56
CA THR A 122 -12.32 3.01 21.39
C THR A 122 -12.12 3.99 20.23
N ARG A 123 -10.91 4.53 20.07
CA ARG A 123 -10.59 5.42 18.95
C ARG A 123 -10.59 4.67 17.63
N ILE A 124 -9.93 3.52 17.56
CA ILE A 124 -9.85 2.70 16.34
C ILE A 124 -11.24 2.25 15.86
N LEU A 125 -12.15 1.92 16.77
CA LEU A 125 -13.55 1.60 16.43
C LEU A 125 -14.27 2.78 15.73
N GLN A 126 -13.92 4.03 16.07
CA GLN A 126 -14.49 5.22 15.39
C GLN A 126 -14.02 5.36 13.94
N PHE A 127 -12.89 4.73 13.56
CA PHE A 127 -12.41 4.67 12.17
C PHE A 127 -13.11 3.59 11.34
N ASN A 128 -14.13 2.89 11.88
CA ASN A 128 -14.90 1.87 11.18
C ASN A 128 -14.03 0.77 10.53
N ILE A 129 -12.92 0.39 11.17
CA ILE A 129 -12.16 -0.80 10.79
C ILE A 129 -13.03 -2.01 11.17
N LYS A 130 -13.96 -2.37 10.30
CA LYS A 130 -14.76 -3.58 10.43
C LYS A 130 -13.86 -4.78 10.14
N GLU A 131 -13.92 -5.80 10.99
CA GLU A 131 -13.35 -7.09 10.69
C GLU A 131 -14.15 -7.71 9.53
N TRP A 132 -13.50 -7.93 8.39
CA TRP A 132 -14.08 -8.67 7.28
C TRP A 132 -13.66 -10.12 7.38
N SER A 133 -14.53 -11.05 6.98
CA SER A 133 -14.10 -12.43 6.76
C SER A 133 -13.56 -12.59 5.33
N ALA A 134 -12.78 -13.66 5.10
CA ALA A 134 -12.36 -14.05 3.75
C ALA A 134 -13.56 -14.33 2.81
N TYR A 135 -14.73 -14.64 3.38
CA TYR A 135 -15.96 -14.82 2.63
C TYR A 135 -16.58 -13.48 2.19
N ASP A 136 -16.55 -12.48 3.06
CA ASP A 136 -17.09 -11.14 2.76
C ASP A 136 -16.31 -10.50 1.61
N VAL A 137 -14.98 -10.56 1.66
CA VAL A 137 -14.10 -10.00 0.62
C VAL A 137 -14.35 -10.61 -0.77
N LYS A 138 -14.72 -11.89 -0.83
CA LYS A 138 -15.05 -12.55 -2.11
C LYS A 138 -16.43 -12.19 -2.65
N ARG A 139 -17.33 -11.69 -1.80
CA ARG A 139 -18.71 -11.36 -2.16
C ARG A 139 -18.92 -9.89 -2.49
N PHE A 140 -18.11 -9.00 -1.92
CA PHE A 140 -18.24 -7.58 -2.21
C PHE A 140 -18.05 -7.29 -3.70
N GLU A 141 -18.87 -6.40 -4.23
CA GLU A 141 -18.60 -5.77 -5.51
C GLU A 141 -17.33 -4.93 -5.41
N TRP A 142 -16.50 -4.94 -6.45
CA TRP A 142 -15.20 -4.29 -6.42
C TRP A 142 -15.25 -2.80 -6.12
N GLY A 143 -16.26 -2.07 -6.61
CA GLY A 143 -16.40 -0.64 -6.29
C GLY A 143 -16.64 -0.38 -4.80
N VAL A 144 -17.37 -1.28 -4.12
CA VAL A 144 -17.56 -1.20 -2.66
C VAL A 144 -16.27 -1.58 -1.95
N LEU A 145 -15.67 -2.70 -2.34
CA LEU A 145 -14.43 -3.20 -1.72
C LEU A 145 -13.27 -2.20 -1.85
N GLU A 146 -13.13 -1.53 -2.99
CA GLU A 146 -12.15 -0.48 -3.23
C GLU A 146 -12.30 0.67 -2.24
N SER A 147 -13.51 1.25 -2.13
CA SER A 147 -13.77 2.34 -1.18
C SER A 147 -13.50 1.95 0.28
N LEU A 148 -13.78 0.69 0.62
CA LEU A 148 -13.54 0.14 1.95
C LEU A 148 -12.04 -0.02 2.22
N ILE A 149 -11.26 -0.52 1.26
CA ILE A 149 -9.81 -0.68 1.37
C ILE A 149 -9.13 0.69 1.44
N GLU A 150 -9.52 1.66 0.61
CA GLU A 150 -8.98 3.02 0.65
C GLU A 150 -9.20 3.68 2.03
N SER A 151 -10.42 3.57 2.54
CA SER A 151 -10.77 4.06 3.89
C SER A 151 -9.95 3.36 4.98
N TRP A 152 -9.76 2.05 4.85
CA TRP A 152 -8.95 1.26 5.76
C TRP A 152 -7.47 1.68 5.72
N ILE A 153 -6.87 1.83 4.53
CA ILE A 153 -5.48 2.29 4.34
C ILE A 153 -5.29 3.65 5.01
N LYS A 154 -6.20 4.60 4.76
CA LYS A 154 -6.15 5.93 5.38
C LYS A 154 -6.23 5.85 6.90
N SER A 155 -7.10 5.00 7.43
CA SER A 155 -7.29 4.81 8.87
C SER A 155 -6.05 4.20 9.53
N VAL A 156 -5.41 3.21 8.90
CA VAL A 156 -4.16 2.61 9.38
C VAL A 156 -3.02 3.61 9.39
N LYS A 157 -2.81 4.34 8.29
CA LYS A 157 -1.78 5.39 8.21
C LYS A 157 -1.98 6.45 9.29
N THR A 158 -3.20 6.96 9.45
CA THR A 158 -3.53 7.96 10.47
C THR A 158 -3.31 7.43 11.89
N SER A 159 -3.77 6.21 12.17
CA SER A 159 -3.60 5.61 13.50
C SER A 159 -2.13 5.47 13.86
N PHE A 160 -1.32 5.06 12.89
CA PHE A 160 0.12 4.95 13.04
C PHE A 160 0.80 6.29 13.30
N GLU A 161 0.57 7.28 12.42
CA GLU A 161 1.24 8.58 12.48
C GLU A 161 0.92 9.37 13.75
N TYR A 162 -0.27 9.17 14.32
CA TYR A 162 -0.74 10.00 15.44
C TYR A 162 -0.97 9.23 16.73
N PHE A 163 -1.78 8.16 16.72
CA PHE A 163 -2.14 7.48 17.97
C PHE A 163 -0.97 6.70 18.54
N PHE A 164 -0.31 5.91 17.70
CA PHE A 164 0.81 5.08 18.15
C PHE A 164 2.08 5.90 18.37
N ALA A 165 2.37 6.90 17.52
CA ALA A 165 3.44 7.84 17.78
C ALA A 165 3.28 8.55 19.14
N SER A 166 2.06 9.03 19.45
CA SER A 166 1.77 9.67 20.73
C SER A 166 1.77 8.70 21.91
N GLU A 167 1.34 7.44 21.72
CA GLU A 167 1.42 6.42 22.76
C GLU A 167 2.87 6.07 23.10
N LYS A 168 3.74 5.94 22.09
CA LYS A 168 5.17 5.72 22.29
C LYS A 168 5.79 6.85 23.12
N GLN A 169 5.50 8.09 22.75
CA GLN A 169 5.97 9.25 23.52
C GLN A 169 5.45 9.23 24.96
N LEU A 170 4.19 8.87 25.18
CA LEU A 170 3.61 8.81 26.53
C LEU A 170 4.26 7.73 27.40
N CYS A 171 4.52 6.53 26.84
CA CYS A 171 5.27 5.47 27.50
C CYS A 171 6.66 5.96 27.91
N GLU A 172 7.38 6.64 27.01
CA GLU A 172 8.70 7.19 27.27
C GLU A 172 8.65 8.28 28.37
N GLU A 173 7.70 9.21 28.31
CA GLU A 173 7.59 10.29 29.31
C GLU A 173 7.29 9.74 30.71
N ILE A 174 6.45 8.71 30.83
CA ILE A 174 6.07 8.14 32.11
C ILE A 174 7.15 7.20 32.66
N PHE A 175 7.71 6.31 31.84
CA PHE A 175 8.50 5.20 32.34
C PHE A 175 10.00 5.22 32.02
N ARG A 176 10.47 6.09 31.11
CA ARG A 176 11.89 6.13 30.71
C ARG A 176 12.81 6.23 31.92
N GLY A 177 13.75 5.29 32.00
CA GLY A 177 14.80 5.26 33.03
C GLY A 177 14.31 4.85 34.43
N ILE A 178 13.09 4.33 34.57
CA ILE A 178 12.59 3.78 35.84
C ILE A 178 13.02 2.30 35.98
N VAL A 179 12.70 1.49 34.99
CA VAL A 179 13.12 0.08 34.85
C VAL A 179 13.65 -0.10 33.43
N PRO A 180 14.64 -0.96 33.17
CA PRO A 180 15.07 -1.24 31.80
C PRO A 180 13.90 -1.68 30.91
N ASP A 181 13.81 -1.08 29.72
CA ASP A 181 12.91 -1.45 28.61
C ASP A 181 11.39 -1.42 28.91
N ILE A 182 10.97 -0.92 30.07
CA ILE A 182 9.55 -0.93 30.48
C ILE A 182 8.67 -0.06 29.55
N GLU A 183 9.21 1.03 29.01
CA GLU A 183 8.50 1.90 28.06
C GLU A 183 8.20 1.17 26.75
N ASP A 184 9.17 0.41 26.24
CA ASP A 184 9.05 -0.36 25.02
C ASP A 184 8.11 -1.55 25.22
N ILE A 185 8.21 -2.22 26.38
CA ILE A 185 7.29 -3.28 26.83
C ILE A 185 5.85 -2.74 26.86
N CYS A 186 5.59 -1.64 27.56
CA CYS A 186 4.24 -1.06 27.64
C CYS A 186 3.67 -0.76 26.26
N TYR A 187 4.45 -0.09 25.42
CA TYR A 187 4.06 0.29 24.08
C TYR A 187 3.70 -0.93 23.23
N GLU A 188 4.56 -1.95 23.24
CA GLU A 188 4.39 -3.18 22.48
C GLU A 188 3.09 -3.90 22.85
N VAL A 189 2.78 -4.06 24.14
CA VAL A 189 1.54 -4.71 24.58
C VAL A 189 0.30 -3.98 24.09
N ILE A 190 0.31 -2.65 24.19
CA ILE A 190 -0.81 -1.80 23.82
C ILE A 190 -1.09 -1.91 22.32
N VAL A 191 -0.02 -1.98 21.53
CA VAL A 191 -0.03 -2.03 20.08
C VAL A 191 -0.42 -3.41 19.53
N GLN A 192 -0.07 -4.49 20.22
CA GLN A 192 -0.16 -5.88 19.75
C GLN A 192 -1.51 -6.23 19.12
N ASP A 193 -2.60 -5.86 19.78
CA ASP A 193 -3.96 -6.23 19.36
C ASP A 193 -4.28 -5.58 18.01
N TYR A 194 -3.89 -4.32 17.83
CA TYR A 194 -4.10 -3.61 16.57
C TYR A 194 -3.20 -4.13 15.45
N ARG A 195 -1.94 -4.42 15.76
CA ARG A 195 -1.02 -5.04 14.80
C ARG A 195 -1.63 -6.32 14.22
N THR A 196 -2.15 -7.17 15.11
CA THR A 196 -2.81 -8.43 14.74
C THR A 196 -4.03 -8.18 13.86
N GLN A 197 -4.85 -7.17 14.16
CA GLN A 197 -6.00 -6.80 13.31
C GLN A 197 -5.57 -6.35 11.91
N VAL A 198 -4.53 -5.53 11.81
CA VAL A 198 -4.00 -5.07 10.52
C VAL A 198 -3.49 -6.26 9.69
N PHE A 199 -2.75 -7.17 10.31
CA PHE A 199 -2.24 -8.36 9.63
C PHE A 199 -3.34 -9.31 9.19
N ASN A 200 -4.32 -9.56 10.06
CA ASN A 200 -5.48 -10.38 9.71
C ASN A 200 -6.24 -9.80 8.52
N MET A 201 -6.41 -8.48 8.48
CA MET A 201 -7.05 -7.82 7.35
C MET A 201 -6.28 -8.00 6.04
N ILE A 202 -4.96 -7.80 6.05
CA ILE A 202 -4.12 -7.99 4.86
C ILE A 202 -4.17 -9.46 4.41
N TYR A 203 -4.14 -10.39 5.36
CA TYR A 203 -4.32 -11.81 5.10
C TYR A 203 -5.68 -12.09 4.44
N ILE A 204 -6.77 -11.54 4.95
CA ILE A 204 -8.11 -11.67 4.37
C ILE A 204 -8.18 -11.07 2.95
N LEU A 205 -7.58 -9.89 2.75
CA LEU A 205 -7.50 -9.23 1.45
C LEU A 205 -6.67 -10.02 0.44
N SER A 206 -5.72 -10.84 0.89
CA SER A 206 -4.95 -11.71 0.00
C SER A 206 -5.79 -12.76 -0.74
N PHE A 207 -6.98 -13.10 -0.22
CA PHE A 207 -7.91 -14.02 -0.89
C PHE A 207 -8.75 -13.35 -1.98
N SER A 208 -8.64 -12.04 -2.15
CA SER A 208 -9.32 -11.31 -3.21
C SER A 208 -8.72 -11.62 -4.58
N ASN A 209 -9.53 -11.45 -5.63
CA ASN A 209 -9.09 -11.61 -7.03
C ASN A 209 -9.35 -10.31 -7.80
N PRO A 210 -8.50 -9.28 -7.59
CA PRO A 210 -8.68 -7.97 -8.20
C PRO A 210 -8.58 -8.06 -9.72
N PRO A 211 -9.47 -7.38 -10.46
CA PRO A 211 -9.27 -7.19 -11.89
C PRO A 211 -8.02 -6.32 -12.14
N PRO A 212 -7.49 -6.31 -13.38
CA PRO A 212 -6.22 -5.65 -13.68
C PRO A 212 -6.15 -4.17 -13.27
N ASP A 213 -7.26 -3.43 -13.43
CA ASP A 213 -7.38 -2.02 -13.07
C ASP A 213 -7.27 -1.76 -11.56
N LYS A 214 -7.36 -2.79 -10.71
CA LYS A 214 -7.26 -2.70 -9.25
C LYS A 214 -5.88 -3.03 -8.70
N ILE A 215 -4.87 -3.21 -9.55
CA ILE A 215 -3.48 -3.45 -9.11
C ILE A 215 -2.96 -2.36 -8.18
N PHE A 216 -3.33 -1.10 -8.42
CA PHE A 216 -2.86 0.07 -7.67
C PHE A 216 -3.29 0.03 -6.21
N LEU A 217 -4.49 -0.50 -5.94
CA LEU A 217 -4.98 -0.72 -4.58
C LEU A 217 -4.12 -1.73 -3.81
N ILE A 218 -3.63 -2.77 -4.50
CA ILE A 218 -2.74 -3.79 -3.92
C ILE A 218 -1.35 -3.21 -3.69
N LEU A 219 -0.87 -2.37 -4.61
CA LEU A 219 0.38 -1.62 -4.45
C LEU A 219 0.30 -0.69 -3.24
N ASP A 220 -0.81 0.01 -3.05
CA ASP A 220 -1.03 0.88 -1.89
C ASP A 220 -1.09 0.08 -0.58
N LEU A 221 -1.73 -1.10 -0.58
CA LEU A 221 -1.70 -2.03 0.55
C LEU A 221 -0.28 -2.48 0.87
N TYR A 222 0.48 -2.89 -0.15
CA TYR A 222 1.87 -3.31 0.00
C TYR A 222 2.72 -2.18 0.58
N GLN A 223 2.62 -0.98 0.03
CA GLN A 223 3.36 0.19 0.49
C GLN A 223 2.97 0.59 1.92
N THR A 224 1.69 0.48 2.27
CA THR A 224 1.20 0.76 3.62
C THR A 224 1.76 -0.25 4.62
N LEU A 225 1.77 -1.54 4.28
CA LEU A 225 2.39 -2.57 5.09
C LEU A 225 3.92 -2.39 5.17
N ASP A 226 4.60 -2.15 4.05
CA ASP A 226 6.05 -1.91 3.99
C ASP A 226 6.44 -0.73 4.88
N LEU A 227 5.68 0.38 4.79
CA LEU A 227 5.85 1.53 5.65
C LEU A 227 5.64 1.15 7.12
N PHE A 228 4.53 0.47 7.42
CA PHE A 228 4.17 0.02 8.77
C PHE A 228 5.21 -0.90 9.41
N LEU A 229 5.84 -1.79 8.64
CA LEU A 229 6.86 -2.71 9.11
C LEU A 229 8.24 -2.06 9.24
N ASN A 230 8.64 -1.22 8.28
CA ASN A 230 10.03 -0.77 8.16
C ASN A 230 10.33 0.63 8.71
N LYS A 231 9.39 1.59 8.61
CA LYS A 231 9.68 3.01 8.91
C LYS A 231 9.34 3.44 10.32
N THR A 232 8.61 2.61 11.04
CA THR A 232 7.88 3.02 12.24
C THR A 232 8.59 2.70 13.54
N GLY A 233 9.61 1.82 13.51
CA GLY A 233 10.20 1.25 14.73
C GLY A 233 9.13 0.61 15.65
N PHE A 234 7.98 0.26 15.08
CA PHE A 234 6.77 -0.25 15.75
C PHE A 234 6.86 -1.75 16.01
N ILE A 235 7.72 -2.43 15.25
CA ILE A 235 8.22 -3.73 15.65
C ILE A 235 9.47 -3.42 16.46
N ALA A 236 9.36 -3.47 17.79
CA ALA A 236 10.53 -3.80 18.60
C ALA A 236 11.19 -4.98 17.88
N LYS A 237 12.48 -4.88 17.49
CA LYS A 237 13.22 -5.88 16.69
C LYS A 237 12.57 -7.25 16.88
N PRO A 238 12.03 -7.88 15.81
CA PRO A 238 11.16 -9.05 15.95
C PRO A 238 11.79 -9.97 16.98
N ILE A 239 11.10 -10.11 18.12
CA ILE A 239 11.70 -10.65 19.34
C ILE A 239 12.11 -12.11 19.09
N ASP A 240 11.40 -12.75 18.17
CA ASP A 240 11.65 -14.09 17.63
C ASP A 240 11.82 -14.03 16.09
N PRO A 241 12.76 -14.78 15.49
CA PRO A 241 12.79 -15.07 14.05
C PRO A 241 11.44 -15.52 13.45
N SER A 242 10.53 -16.14 14.21
CA SER A 242 9.20 -16.54 13.72
C SER A 242 8.32 -15.34 13.31
N GLU A 243 8.34 -14.24 14.06
CA GLU A 243 7.53 -13.04 13.77
C GLU A 243 8.09 -12.27 12.56
N ALA A 244 9.42 -12.18 12.46
CA ALA A 244 10.07 -11.67 11.25
C ALA A 244 9.65 -12.46 10.00
N THR A 245 9.45 -13.76 10.16
CA THR A 245 9.02 -14.67 9.09
C THR A 245 7.58 -14.36 8.66
N VAL A 246 6.66 -14.12 9.60
CA VAL A 246 5.25 -13.77 9.29
C VAL A 246 5.15 -12.43 8.55
N HIS A 247 5.91 -11.41 8.98
CA HIS A 247 5.92 -10.10 8.31
C HIS A 247 6.37 -10.19 6.85
N ASN A 248 7.47 -10.90 6.61
CA ASN A 248 8.00 -11.12 5.27
C ASN A 248 7.02 -11.96 4.43
N GLN A 249 6.32 -12.92 5.03
CA GLN A 249 5.29 -13.70 4.34
C GLN A 249 4.11 -12.84 3.88
N LEU A 250 3.62 -11.90 4.68
CA LEU A 250 2.52 -11.02 4.27
C LEU A 250 2.89 -10.10 3.10
N LEU A 251 4.09 -9.50 3.15
CA LEU A 251 4.62 -8.73 2.00
C LEU A 251 4.80 -9.61 0.77
N ALA A 252 5.30 -10.84 0.93
CA ALA A 252 5.44 -11.79 -0.18
C ALA A 252 4.08 -12.17 -0.80
N VAL A 253 3.05 -12.36 0.02
CA VAL A 253 1.70 -12.67 -0.46
C VAL A 253 1.11 -11.52 -1.28
N LEU A 254 1.31 -10.27 -0.85
CA LEU A 254 0.90 -9.10 -1.64
C LEU A 254 1.76 -8.94 -2.91
N ALA A 255 3.06 -9.20 -2.83
CA ALA A 255 3.96 -9.19 -3.99
C ALA A 255 3.52 -10.21 -5.05
N ASP A 256 3.25 -11.45 -4.65
CA ASP A 256 2.73 -12.50 -5.52
C ASP A 256 1.41 -12.08 -6.19
N LYS A 257 0.56 -11.36 -5.46
CA LYS A 257 -0.71 -10.85 -6.00
C LYS A 257 -0.48 -9.76 -7.04
N ILE A 258 0.42 -8.81 -6.79
CA ILE A 258 0.81 -7.76 -7.75
C ILE A 258 1.37 -8.42 -9.01
N SER A 259 2.30 -9.35 -8.87
CA SER A 259 2.91 -10.06 -9.99
C SER A 259 1.91 -10.91 -10.77
N SER A 260 0.98 -11.59 -10.08
CA SER A 260 -0.10 -12.33 -10.73
C SER A 260 -1.06 -11.41 -11.51
N ASN A 261 -1.45 -10.28 -10.92
CA ASN A 261 -2.34 -9.32 -11.56
C ASN A 261 -1.68 -8.68 -12.80
N LEU A 262 -0.41 -8.31 -12.72
CA LEU A 262 0.36 -7.82 -13.87
C LEU A 262 0.44 -8.88 -14.98
N SER A 263 0.70 -10.15 -14.65
CA SER A 263 0.71 -11.24 -15.63
C SER A 263 -0.66 -11.44 -16.30
N ILE A 264 -1.76 -11.26 -15.57
CA ILE A 264 -3.12 -11.31 -16.14
C ILE A 264 -3.32 -10.16 -17.11
N PHE A 265 -2.95 -8.93 -16.72
CA PHE A 265 -3.03 -7.76 -17.59
C PHE A 265 -2.29 -7.99 -18.92
N GLU A 266 -1.04 -8.45 -18.83
CA GLU A 266 -0.19 -8.70 -20.00
C GLU A 266 -0.78 -9.77 -20.93
N LYS A 267 -1.29 -10.87 -20.38
CA LYS A 267 -1.96 -11.90 -21.18
C LYS A 267 -3.23 -11.38 -21.83
N VAL A 268 -4.06 -10.64 -21.09
CA VAL A 268 -5.28 -10.04 -21.63
C VAL A 268 -4.94 -9.09 -22.77
N LEU A 269 -3.88 -8.30 -22.63
CA LEU A 269 -3.40 -7.40 -23.67
C LEU A 269 -2.87 -8.14 -24.89
N LEU A 270 -2.08 -9.20 -24.70
CA LEU A 270 -1.49 -10.00 -25.79
C LEU A 270 -2.57 -10.65 -26.66
N TYR A 271 -3.60 -11.24 -26.03
CA TYR A 271 -4.69 -11.92 -26.74
C TYR A 271 -5.85 -10.99 -27.11
N HIS A 272 -5.70 -9.68 -26.91
CA HIS A 272 -6.74 -8.72 -27.27
C HIS A 272 -6.79 -8.50 -28.78
N GLU A 273 -7.70 -9.19 -29.45
CA GLU A 273 -8.00 -9.00 -30.87
C GLU A 273 -9.17 -8.03 -31.06
N SER A 274 -8.94 -6.97 -31.84
CA SER A 274 -10.01 -6.07 -32.28
C SER A 274 -9.74 -5.65 -33.72
N SER A 275 -10.63 -6.05 -34.62
CA SER A 275 -10.64 -5.65 -36.03
C SER A 275 -11.38 -4.32 -36.27
N VAL A 276 -11.99 -3.76 -35.23
CA VAL A 276 -12.78 -2.52 -35.33
C VAL A 276 -11.82 -1.33 -35.38
N ILE A 277 -11.87 -0.59 -36.48
CA ILE A 277 -11.16 0.67 -36.64
C ILE A 277 -12.01 1.78 -36.01
N TYR A 278 -11.48 2.41 -34.97
CA TYR A 278 -12.14 3.54 -34.34
C TYR A 278 -11.91 4.82 -35.16
N VAL A 279 -13.00 5.48 -35.56
CA VAL A 279 -12.99 6.70 -36.42
C VAL A 279 -12.73 7.99 -35.62
N GLY A 280 -12.38 7.88 -34.33
CA GLY A 280 -12.01 9.05 -33.51
C GLY A 280 -10.52 9.39 -33.53
N PRO A 281 -10.08 10.35 -32.70
CA PRO A 281 -8.72 10.89 -32.77
C PRO A 281 -7.61 9.90 -32.38
N VAL A 282 -7.89 9.00 -31.43
CA VAL A 282 -6.99 7.93 -30.95
C VAL A 282 -7.85 6.72 -30.59
N ASP A 283 -7.38 5.52 -30.93
CA ASP A 283 -8.04 4.25 -30.59
C ASP A 283 -8.19 4.11 -29.05
N PRO A 284 -9.27 3.49 -28.55
CA PRO A 284 -9.46 3.31 -27.10
C PRO A 284 -8.37 2.47 -26.43
N LEU A 285 -7.80 1.47 -27.13
CA LEU A 285 -6.85 0.54 -26.50
C LEU A 285 -5.51 1.22 -26.13
N PRO A 286 -4.82 1.95 -27.04
CA PRO A 286 -3.62 2.70 -26.65
C PRO A 286 -3.87 3.70 -25.52
N ARG A 287 -5.05 4.35 -25.47
CA ARG A 287 -5.40 5.27 -24.38
C ARG A 287 -5.46 4.56 -23.04
N TYR A 288 -6.19 3.46 -22.97
CA TYR A 288 -6.33 2.67 -21.75
C TYR A 288 -4.99 2.13 -21.26
N VAL A 289 -4.20 1.53 -22.16
CA VAL A 289 -2.95 0.88 -21.77
C VAL A 289 -1.88 1.89 -21.38
N MET A 290 -1.77 3.03 -22.09
CA MET A 290 -0.83 4.08 -21.67
C MET A 290 -1.23 4.68 -20.32
N HIS A 291 -2.52 4.90 -20.07
CA HIS A 291 -2.99 5.35 -18.75
C HIS A 291 -2.59 4.37 -17.65
N TYR A 292 -2.83 3.08 -17.86
CA TYR A 292 -2.41 2.02 -16.94
C TYR A 292 -0.90 2.02 -16.71
N LEU A 293 -0.11 2.08 -17.78
CA LEU A 293 1.34 2.01 -17.71
C LEU A 293 1.96 3.25 -17.04
N CYS A 294 1.41 4.44 -17.30
CA CYS A 294 1.80 5.68 -16.63
C CYS A 294 1.60 5.55 -15.12
N GLN A 295 0.40 5.15 -14.67
CA GLN A 295 0.10 4.93 -13.26
C GLN A 295 0.99 3.86 -12.64
N LEU A 296 1.24 2.75 -13.34
CA LEU A 296 2.11 1.68 -12.86
C LEU A 296 3.53 2.19 -12.59
N CYS A 297 4.06 3.05 -13.46
CA CYS A 297 5.39 3.61 -13.31
C CYS A 297 5.51 4.63 -12.16
N GLU A 298 4.41 5.25 -11.71
CA GLU A 298 4.43 6.08 -10.48
C GLU A 298 4.83 5.26 -9.24
N HIS A 299 4.58 3.94 -9.26
CA HIS A 299 4.99 3.01 -8.21
C HIS A 299 6.34 2.31 -8.48
N LYS A 300 7.20 2.84 -9.36
CA LYS A 300 8.48 2.19 -9.78
C LYS A 300 9.38 1.78 -8.60
N SER A 301 9.38 2.55 -7.52
CA SER A 301 10.21 2.27 -6.34
C SER A 301 9.78 1.01 -5.60
N THR A 302 8.47 0.75 -5.55
CA THR A 302 7.89 -0.48 -5.01
C THR A 302 8.11 -1.63 -5.96
N LEU A 303 7.78 -1.46 -7.24
CA LEU A 303 7.88 -2.51 -8.25
C LEU A 303 9.31 -3.05 -8.40
N ARG A 304 10.34 -2.19 -8.27
CA ARG A 304 11.76 -2.61 -8.29
C ARG A 304 12.17 -3.48 -7.10
N LYS A 305 11.39 -3.53 -6.01
CA LYS A 305 11.63 -4.43 -4.87
C LYS A 305 10.98 -5.80 -5.06
N LEU A 306 10.05 -5.93 -6.00
CA LEU A 306 9.27 -7.15 -6.22
C LEU A 306 9.95 -8.02 -7.27
N SER A 307 9.72 -9.33 -7.18
CA SER A 307 9.99 -10.25 -8.28
C SER A 307 8.81 -10.21 -9.25
N LEU A 308 9.01 -9.66 -10.44
CA LEU A 308 7.95 -9.52 -11.44
C LEU A 308 7.71 -10.87 -12.15
N PRO A 309 6.52 -11.07 -12.76
CA PRO A 309 6.23 -12.32 -13.43
C PRO A 309 7.12 -12.49 -14.66
N LYS A 310 7.27 -13.72 -15.14
CA LYS A 310 7.85 -13.91 -16.48
C LYS A 310 6.90 -13.31 -17.52
N LEU A 311 7.46 -12.56 -18.46
CA LEU A 311 6.72 -12.04 -19.61
C LEU A 311 6.01 -13.18 -20.36
N PRO A 312 4.79 -12.94 -20.89
CA PRO A 312 4.10 -13.92 -21.71
C PRO A 312 4.98 -14.35 -22.89
N TYR A 313 4.99 -15.65 -23.18
CA TYR A 313 5.72 -16.19 -24.32
C TYR A 313 5.12 -15.64 -25.62
N ILE A 314 5.96 -14.96 -26.39
CA ILE A 314 5.67 -14.60 -27.78
C ILE A 314 6.40 -15.62 -28.65
N ASP A 315 5.83 -15.98 -29.80
CA ASP A 315 6.34 -17.00 -30.73
C ASP A 315 7.83 -16.80 -31.09
N GLU A 316 8.55 -17.85 -31.50
CA GLU A 316 10.02 -17.83 -31.65
C GLU A 316 10.56 -16.73 -32.59
N ASP A 317 9.83 -16.39 -33.66
CA ASP A 317 10.23 -15.34 -34.62
C ASP A 317 10.08 -13.92 -34.07
N ASP A 318 9.04 -13.70 -33.26
CA ASP A 318 8.83 -12.43 -32.56
C ASP A 318 9.88 -12.28 -31.44
N LEU A 319 10.23 -13.38 -30.76
CA LEU A 319 11.19 -13.44 -29.66
C LEU A 319 12.53 -12.77 -30.01
N ILE A 320 12.98 -12.85 -31.27
CA ILE A 320 14.24 -12.25 -31.72
C ILE A 320 14.16 -10.72 -31.67
N LEU A 321 13.07 -10.12 -32.17
CA LEU A 321 12.85 -8.68 -32.14
C LEU A 321 12.75 -8.21 -30.68
N TYR A 322 11.83 -8.77 -29.89
CA TYR A 322 11.67 -8.43 -28.47
C TYR A 322 12.97 -8.64 -27.67
N SER A 323 13.79 -9.65 -27.99
CA SER A 323 15.02 -9.94 -27.24
C SER A 323 16.08 -8.84 -27.35
N GLU A 324 16.20 -8.15 -28.48
CA GLU A 324 17.18 -7.08 -28.66
C GLU A 324 16.78 -5.82 -27.88
N GLU A 325 15.49 -5.46 -27.93
CA GLU A 325 14.96 -4.31 -27.18
C GLU A 325 15.04 -4.50 -25.66
N LEU A 326 14.86 -5.73 -25.17
CA LEU A 326 14.81 -6.05 -23.75
C LEU A 326 16.20 -6.35 -23.16
N LYS A 327 17.23 -6.50 -23.99
CA LYS A 327 18.57 -6.88 -23.53
C LYS A 327 19.21 -5.78 -22.68
N GLY A 328 19.64 -6.16 -21.47
CA GLY A 328 20.32 -5.24 -20.54
C GLY A 328 19.39 -4.26 -19.82
N GLN A 329 18.08 -4.38 -20.02
CA GLN A 329 17.07 -3.59 -19.32
C GLN A 329 16.80 -4.14 -17.92
N SER A 330 16.32 -3.29 -17.02
CA SER A 330 15.81 -3.75 -15.73
C SER A 330 14.52 -4.56 -15.92
N GLU A 331 14.16 -5.43 -14.97
CA GLU A 331 12.94 -6.24 -15.07
C GLU A 331 11.70 -5.37 -15.31
N LEU A 332 11.51 -4.30 -14.53
CA LEU A 332 10.41 -3.34 -14.72
C LEU A 332 10.44 -2.67 -16.11
N SER A 333 11.64 -2.30 -16.58
CA SER A 333 11.82 -1.75 -17.92
C SER A 333 11.39 -2.75 -18.99
N CYS A 334 11.71 -4.03 -18.82
CA CYS A 334 11.28 -5.08 -19.73
C CYS A 334 9.76 -5.16 -19.82
N HIS A 335 9.05 -5.17 -18.69
CA HIS A 335 7.59 -5.15 -18.65
C HIS A 335 6.99 -3.92 -19.35
N ALA A 336 7.50 -2.72 -19.04
CA ALA A 336 7.01 -1.49 -19.65
C ALA A 336 7.22 -1.45 -21.17
N ILE A 337 8.43 -1.82 -21.63
CA ILE A 337 8.78 -1.88 -23.05
C ILE A 337 7.92 -2.93 -23.75
N TRP A 338 7.76 -4.12 -23.17
CA TRP A 338 6.95 -5.19 -23.73
C TRP A 338 5.49 -4.78 -23.91
N ILE A 339 4.88 -4.13 -22.91
CA ILE A 339 3.51 -3.61 -22.98
C ILE A 339 3.38 -2.64 -24.17
N ILE A 340 4.33 -1.71 -24.32
CA ILE A 340 4.34 -0.75 -25.44
C ILE A 340 4.47 -1.50 -26.78
N MET A 341 5.36 -2.48 -26.88
CA MET A 341 5.54 -3.24 -28.12
C MET A 341 4.28 -4.00 -28.54
N VAL A 342 3.54 -4.61 -27.59
CA VAL A 342 2.27 -5.29 -27.89
C VAL A 342 1.24 -4.33 -28.46
N ILE A 343 1.11 -3.12 -27.88
CA ILE A 343 0.19 -2.10 -28.41
C ILE A 343 0.65 -1.61 -29.78
N MET A 344 1.97 -1.44 -29.98
CA MET A 344 2.52 -1.05 -31.28
C MET A 344 2.20 -2.08 -32.35
N SER A 345 2.34 -3.38 -32.04
CA SER A 345 1.95 -4.48 -32.93
C SER A 345 0.44 -4.46 -33.23
N ASN A 346 -0.39 -4.19 -32.22
CA ASN A 346 -1.84 -4.03 -32.40
C ASN A 346 -2.18 -2.85 -33.35
N ILE A 347 -1.51 -1.71 -33.17
CA ILE A 347 -1.68 -0.53 -34.04
C ILE A 347 -1.25 -0.86 -35.48
N GLU A 348 -0.11 -1.52 -35.66
CA GLU A 348 0.40 -1.94 -36.97
C GLU A 348 -0.56 -2.94 -37.64
N GLY A 349 -1.13 -3.87 -36.89
CA GLY A 349 -2.17 -4.79 -37.36
C GLY A 349 -3.44 -4.08 -37.82
N LYS A 350 -3.97 -3.15 -37.01
CA LYS A 350 -5.16 -2.35 -37.35
C LYS A 350 -4.93 -1.42 -38.53
N ALA A 351 -3.74 -0.82 -38.64
CA ALA A 351 -3.38 0.06 -39.76
C ALA A 351 -3.46 -0.67 -41.12
N LYS A 352 -3.17 -1.97 -41.16
CA LYS A 352 -3.30 -2.80 -42.37
C LYS A 352 -4.75 -3.08 -42.78
N LEU A 353 -5.70 -2.93 -41.86
CA LEU A 353 -7.13 -3.12 -42.12
C LEU A 353 -7.82 -1.84 -42.64
N CYS A 354 -7.12 -0.70 -42.64
CA CYS A 354 -7.65 0.55 -43.15
C CYS A 354 -7.88 0.48 -44.66
N GLU A 355 -8.82 1.30 -45.16
CA GLU A 355 -9.29 1.29 -46.55
C GLU A 355 -8.16 1.44 -47.59
N ASN A 356 -7.15 2.25 -47.26
CA ASN A 356 -5.97 2.46 -48.10
C ASN A 356 -4.73 2.71 -47.23
N GLY A 357 -3.55 2.69 -47.88
CA GLY A 357 -2.27 2.87 -47.19
C GLY A 357 -2.14 4.24 -46.51
N SER A 358 -2.73 5.29 -47.08
CA SER A 358 -2.72 6.62 -46.47
C SER A 358 -3.50 6.64 -45.15
N ALA A 359 -4.73 6.13 -45.15
CA ALA A 359 -5.57 6.00 -43.97
C ALA A 359 -4.90 5.12 -42.89
N GLY A 360 -4.22 4.05 -43.29
CA GLY A 360 -3.43 3.21 -42.40
C GLY A 360 -2.28 3.98 -41.72
N HIS A 361 -1.50 4.75 -42.49
CA HIS A 361 -0.42 5.56 -41.93
C HIS A 361 -0.93 6.73 -41.09
N PHE A 362 -2.07 7.34 -41.44
CA PHE A 362 -2.73 8.34 -40.61
C PHE A 362 -3.16 7.76 -39.26
N PHE A 363 -3.81 6.60 -39.27
CA PHE A 363 -4.18 5.87 -38.05
C PHE A 363 -2.96 5.55 -37.19
N ALA A 364 -1.90 4.99 -37.79
CA ALA A 364 -0.65 4.69 -37.09
C ALA A 364 -0.01 5.95 -36.50
N MET A 365 0.13 7.03 -37.29
CA MET A 365 0.68 8.30 -36.84
C MET A 365 -0.07 8.87 -35.63
N LYS A 366 -1.40 8.81 -35.63
CA LYS A 366 -2.23 9.32 -34.51
C LYS A 366 -2.01 8.53 -33.23
N ASN A 367 -2.05 7.20 -33.31
CA ASN A 367 -1.93 6.33 -32.14
C ASN A 367 -0.49 6.28 -31.60
N ILE A 368 0.51 6.17 -32.48
CA ILE A 368 1.93 6.23 -32.07
C ILE A 368 2.25 7.61 -31.51
N GLY A 369 1.72 8.67 -32.13
CA GLY A 369 1.89 10.04 -31.64
C GLY A 369 1.35 10.24 -30.23
N TYR A 370 0.21 9.62 -29.91
CA TYR A 370 -0.33 9.59 -28.56
C TYR A 370 0.62 8.86 -27.58
N ILE A 371 1.10 7.66 -27.92
CA ILE A 371 2.06 6.93 -27.07
C ILE A 371 3.32 7.75 -26.79
N VAL A 372 3.91 8.35 -27.83
CA VAL A 372 5.10 9.20 -27.71
C VAL A 372 4.83 10.44 -26.85
N HIS A 373 3.64 11.03 -26.96
CA HIS A 373 3.22 12.16 -26.15
C HIS A 373 3.08 11.76 -24.67
N GLU A 374 2.38 10.67 -24.37
CA GLU A 374 2.19 10.20 -23.00
C GLU A 374 3.54 9.92 -22.32
N ILE A 375 4.47 9.26 -23.03
CA ILE A 375 5.84 9.04 -22.52
C ILE A 375 6.59 10.37 -22.31
N ALA A 376 6.39 11.36 -23.17
CA ALA A 376 7.06 12.65 -23.04
C ALA A 376 6.63 13.41 -21.77
N VAL A 377 5.33 13.34 -21.44
CA VAL A 377 4.73 14.06 -20.31
C VAL A 377 4.94 13.33 -18.98
N HIS A 378 5.01 11.99 -19.00
CA HIS A 378 5.18 11.18 -17.79
C HIS A 378 6.64 10.79 -17.55
N GLN A 379 7.33 11.59 -16.72
CA GLN A 379 8.75 11.41 -16.41
C GLN A 379 9.07 10.02 -15.84
N GLU A 380 8.23 9.48 -14.96
CA GLU A 380 8.39 8.17 -14.35
C GLU A 380 8.44 7.05 -15.40
N LEU A 381 7.52 7.09 -16.38
CA LEU A 381 7.49 6.15 -17.50
C LEU A 381 8.71 6.32 -18.40
N LYS A 382 9.06 7.56 -18.73
CA LYS A 382 10.22 7.87 -19.57
C LYS A 382 11.54 7.35 -18.99
N GLU A 383 11.70 7.46 -17.67
CA GLU A 383 12.84 6.91 -16.95
C GLU A 383 12.85 5.39 -16.94
N VAL A 384 11.69 4.75 -16.80
CA VAL A 384 11.59 3.28 -16.81
C VAL A 384 11.95 2.71 -18.18
N ILE A 385 11.46 3.28 -19.28
CA ILE A 385 11.73 2.74 -20.62
C ILE A 385 13.10 3.15 -21.20
N GLY A 386 13.67 4.26 -20.71
CA GLY A 386 14.94 4.80 -21.19
C GLY A 386 14.87 5.62 -22.48
N TYR A 387 15.86 6.50 -22.66
CA TYR A 387 15.94 7.42 -23.79
C TYR A 387 16.13 6.73 -25.15
N ASP A 388 16.85 5.61 -25.18
CA ASP A 388 17.16 4.90 -26.42
C ASP A 388 15.89 4.30 -27.05
N TYR A 389 15.07 3.62 -26.23
CA TYR A 389 13.80 3.06 -26.71
C TYR A 389 12.81 4.18 -27.07
N TYR A 390 12.77 5.26 -26.28
CA TYR A 390 11.95 6.42 -26.60
C TYR A 390 12.31 7.05 -27.97
N ALA A 391 13.61 7.18 -28.28
CA ALA A 391 14.06 7.69 -29.58
C ALA A 391 13.63 6.78 -30.74
N LYS A 392 13.63 5.46 -30.56
CA LYS A 392 13.10 4.50 -31.56
C LYS A 392 11.60 4.72 -31.82
N LEU A 393 10.80 4.98 -30.78
CA LEU A 393 9.37 5.28 -30.95
C LEU A 393 9.13 6.58 -31.74
N ILE A 394 9.96 7.60 -31.53
CA ILE A 394 9.94 8.83 -32.32
C ILE A 394 10.26 8.53 -33.79
N GLN A 395 11.26 7.70 -34.07
CA GLN A 395 11.59 7.30 -35.45
C GLN A 395 10.42 6.57 -36.12
N LYS A 396 9.73 5.66 -35.40
CA LYS A 396 8.52 5.00 -35.90
C LYS A 396 7.39 6.01 -36.20
N LEU A 397 7.21 7.00 -35.33
CA LEU A 397 6.24 8.09 -35.53
C LEU A 397 6.56 8.90 -36.80
N ASP A 398 7.81 9.30 -36.97
CA ASP A 398 8.21 10.12 -38.12
C ASP A 398 8.13 9.34 -39.44
N HIS A 399 8.42 8.03 -39.40
CA HIS A 399 8.18 7.15 -40.55
C HIS A 399 6.69 7.09 -40.93
N ALA A 400 5.78 6.96 -39.95
CA ALA A 400 4.34 6.97 -40.21
C ALA A 400 3.87 8.32 -40.79
N LYS A 401 4.34 9.45 -40.25
CA LYS A 401 4.06 10.79 -40.78
C LYS A 401 4.52 10.93 -42.24
N PHE A 402 5.75 10.51 -42.53
CA PHE A 402 6.33 10.63 -43.86
C PHE A 402 5.53 9.84 -44.90
N ASN A 403 5.21 8.57 -44.60
CA ASN A 403 4.47 7.74 -45.55
C ASN A 403 3.03 8.23 -45.77
N TYR A 404 2.36 8.74 -44.73
CA TYR A 404 1.05 9.38 -44.88
C TYR A 404 1.10 10.54 -45.88
N LEU A 405 1.99 11.51 -45.65
CA LEU A 405 2.14 12.67 -46.52
C LEU A 405 2.55 12.29 -47.95
N ARG A 406 3.45 11.32 -48.10
CA ARG A 406 3.88 10.82 -49.41
C ARG A 406 2.70 10.28 -50.22
N LEU A 407 1.89 9.39 -49.62
CA LEU A 407 0.77 8.75 -50.32
C LEU A 407 -0.34 9.73 -50.66
N GLU A 408 -0.67 10.67 -49.76
CA GLU A 408 -1.63 11.74 -50.06
C GLU A 408 -1.17 12.62 -51.23
N LEU A 409 0.11 13.02 -51.25
CA LEU A 409 0.67 13.83 -52.32
C LEU A 409 0.71 13.07 -53.66
N GLU A 410 1.04 11.78 -53.65
CA GLU A 410 1.00 10.93 -54.85
C GLU A 410 -0.40 10.85 -55.44
N GLU A 411 -1.44 10.69 -54.62
CA GLU A 411 -2.83 10.69 -55.09
C GLU A 411 -3.26 12.05 -55.65
N ILE A 412 -2.89 13.16 -55.01
CA ILE A 412 -3.16 14.51 -55.52
C ILE A 412 -2.47 14.73 -56.88
N ILE A 413 -1.22 14.29 -57.03
CA ILE A 413 -0.47 14.41 -58.28
C ILE A 413 -1.12 13.57 -59.39
N LYS A 414 -1.56 12.34 -59.08
CA LYS A 414 -2.31 11.50 -60.03
C LYS A 414 -3.58 12.21 -60.48
N MET A 415 -4.40 12.71 -59.55
CA MET A 415 -5.65 13.41 -59.88
C MET A 415 -5.42 14.65 -60.74
N ARG A 416 -4.35 15.41 -60.48
CA ARG A 416 -3.96 16.55 -61.33
C ARG A 416 -3.64 16.13 -62.76
N ASN A 417 -2.91 15.03 -62.94
CA ASN A 417 -2.51 14.56 -64.26
C ASN A 417 -3.69 14.00 -65.06
N TYR A 418 -4.65 13.34 -64.40
CA TYR A 418 -5.90 12.88 -65.05
C TYR A 418 -6.84 14.02 -65.46
N GLY A 419 -6.86 15.15 -64.73
CA GLY A 419 -7.67 16.31 -65.09
C GLY A 419 -7.06 17.23 -66.16
N ALA A 420 -5.85 16.91 -66.66
CA ALA A 420 -5.15 17.65 -67.70
C ALA A 420 -5.23 17.00 -69.09
N GLU A 421 -5.77 15.78 -69.19
CA GLU A 421 -6.25 15.12 -70.42
C GLU A 421 -7.74 15.44 -70.63
#